data_AF-A0AAE2YBM7-F1
#
_entry.id   AF-A0AAE2YBM7-F1
#
_cell.length_a   1.000
_cell.length_b   1.000
_cell.length_c   1.000
_cell.angle_alpha   90.00
_cell.angle_beta   90.00
_cell.angle_gamma   90.00
#
_symmetry.space_group_name_H-M   'P 1'
#
loop_
_entity.id
_entity.type
_entity.pdbx_description
1 polymer ?
#
loop_
_entity_poly.entity_id
_entity_poly.type
_entity_poly.pdbx_seq_one_letter_code
_entity_poly.pdbx_strand_id
1 'polypeptide(L)'
;MSKISQEYFPKLLELAAKVDTPKWFYKSSGFIDEELERPLIGIVNTWQEATLGHMHLRQVADAVKAGVYLGGGTPIEFNLMGPCTGYSEATR
;
A
#
# COMPACT_ATOMS: atom_id res chain seq x y z
N MET A 1 -15.61 -3.87 17.67
CA MET A 1 -15.70 -3.85 16.19
C MET A 1 -17.05 -3.26 15.82
N SER A 2 -17.09 -2.08 15.19
CA SER A 2 -18.36 -1.39 14.86
C SER A 2 -19.15 -2.18 13.81
N LYS A 3 -20.49 -2.08 13.82
CA LYS A 3 -21.39 -2.73 12.83
C LYS A 3 -20.97 -2.48 11.37
N ILE A 4 -20.30 -1.35 11.12
CA ILE A 4 -19.75 -0.92 9.83
C ILE A 4 -18.70 -1.93 9.30
N SER A 5 -17.82 -2.45 10.16
CA SER A 5 -16.79 -3.40 9.72
C SER A 5 -17.37 -4.74 9.26
N GLN A 6 -18.45 -5.23 9.86
CA GLN A 6 -19.00 -6.55 9.57
C GLN A 6 -19.85 -6.58 8.30
N GLU A 7 -20.53 -5.47 7.96
CA GLU A 7 -21.40 -5.41 6.77
C GLU A 7 -20.63 -5.00 5.50
N TYR A 8 -19.70 -4.04 5.63
CA TYR A 8 -19.03 -3.46 4.47
C TYR A 8 -17.79 -4.25 4.04
N PHE A 9 -17.11 -4.93 4.96
CA PHE A 9 -15.91 -5.70 4.62
C PHE A 9 -16.19 -6.87 3.67
N PRO A 10 -17.26 -7.68 3.85
CA PRO A 10 -17.64 -8.71 2.87
C PRO A 10 -17.98 -8.11 1.49
N LYS A 11 -18.72 -6.99 1.45
CA LYS A 11 -19.06 -6.29 0.20
C LYS A 11 -17.81 -5.75 -0.53
N LEU A 12 -16.83 -5.25 0.22
CA LEU A 12 -15.55 -4.80 -0.32
C LEU A 12 -14.73 -5.95 -0.90
N LEU A 13 -14.70 -7.10 -0.22
CA LEU A 13 -14.04 -8.31 -0.73
C LEU A 13 -14.73 -8.82 -2.01
N GLU A 14 -16.07 -8.80 -2.04
CA GLU A 14 -16.83 -9.17 -3.23
C GLU A 14 -16.56 -8.22 -4.40
N LEU A 15 -16.50 -6.91 -4.14
CA LEU A 15 -16.16 -5.92 -5.16
C LEU A 15 -14.73 -6.12 -5.66
N ALA A 16 -13.77 -6.31 -4.76
CA ALA A 16 -12.37 -6.57 -5.12
C ALA A 16 -12.23 -7.85 -5.97
N ALA A 17 -13.02 -8.89 -5.69
CA ALA A 17 -13.04 -10.12 -6.49
C ALA A 17 -13.65 -9.94 -7.88
N LYS A 18 -14.49 -8.92 -8.10
CA LYS A 18 -15.09 -8.57 -9.40
C LYS A 18 -14.22 -7.64 -10.24
N VAL A 19 -13.22 -6.99 -9.63
CA VAL A 19 -12.28 -6.13 -10.33
C VAL A 19 -11.14 -7.00 -10.87
N ASP A 20 -11.38 -7.59 -12.04
CA ASP A 20 -10.33 -8.27 -12.78
C ASP A 20 -9.43 -7.20 -13.42
N THR A 21 -8.31 -6.89 -12.75
CA THR A 21 -7.39 -5.88 -13.25
C THR A 21 -6.58 -6.50 -14.39
N PRO A 22 -6.70 -6.01 -15.63
CA PRO A 22 -6.08 -6.66 -16.75
C PRO A 22 -4.55 -6.56 -16.64
N LYS A 23 -3.85 -7.67 -16.92
CA LYS A 23 -2.38 -7.77 -16.78
C LYS A 23 -1.61 -6.63 -17.45
N TRP A 24 -2.12 -6.09 -18.57
CA TRP A 24 -1.47 -4.99 -19.29
C TRP A 24 -1.28 -3.73 -18.42
N PHE A 25 -2.16 -3.48 -17.45
CA PHE A 25 -2.09 -2.31 -16.56
C PHE A 25 -0.86 -2.38 -15.63
N TYR A 26 -0.58 -3.58 -15.10
CA TYR A 26 0.63 -3.80 -14.31
C TYR A 26 1.87 -3.85 -15.20
N LYS A 27 1.80 -4.49 -16.38
CA LYS A 27 2.93 -4.51 -17.32
C LYS A 27 3.36 -3.12 -17.76
N SER A 28 2.44 -2.17 -17.96
CA SER A 28 2.79 -0.78 -18.28
C SER A 28 3.53 -0.07 -17.14
N SER A 29 3.43 -0.57 -15.91
CA SER A 29 4.15 -0.07 -14.73
C SER A 29 5.52 -0.72 -14.53
N GLY A 30 5.91 -1.67 -15.40
CA GLY A 30 7.22 -2.34 -15.36
C GLY A 30 7.22 -3.75 -14.79
N PHE A 31 6.06 -4.31 -14.42
CA PHE A 31 5.98 -5.69 -13.91
C PHE A 31 6.13 -6.73 -15.03
N ILE A 32 6.84 -7.82 -14.74
CA ILE A 32 6.99 -8.97 -15.63
C ILE A 32 5.96 -10.06 -15.33
N ASP A 33 5.76 -11.01 -16.26
CA ASP A 33 4.78 -12.09 -16.08
C ASP A 33 5.08 -12.93 -14.84
N GLU A 34 6.35 -13.22 -14.57
CA GLU A 34 6.81 -14.00 -13.42
C GLU A 34 6.52 -13.31 -12.08
N GLU A 35 6.45 -11.98 -12.06
CA GLU A 35 6.05 -11.21 -10.88
C GLU A 35 4.53 -11.21 -10.70
N LEU A 36 3.77 -11.19 -11.79
CA LEU A 36 2.30 -11.19 -11.74
C LEU A 36 1.71 -12.58 -11.45
N GLU A 37 2.51 -13.64 -11.53
CA GLU A 37 2.15 -14.99 -11.09
C GLU A 37 2.35 -15.20 -9.58
N ARG A 38 3.11 -14.33 -8.92
CA ARG A 38 3.34 -14.36 -7.47
C ARG A 38 2.22 -13.65 -6.70
N PRO A 39 2.05 -13.93 -5.40
CA PRO A 39 1.15 -13.14 -4.57
C PRO A 39 1.52 -11.65 -4.59
N LEU A 40 0.56 -10.79 -4.97
CA LEU A 40 0.70 -9.34 -4.93
C LEU A 40 0.53 -8.85 -3.49
N ILE A 41 1.54 -8.17 -2.95
CA ILE A 41 1.54 -7.67 -1.57
C ILE A 41 1.45 -6.14 -1.59
N GLY A 42 0.30 -5.61 -1.14
CA GLY A 42 0.10 -4.19 -0.96
C GLY A 42 0.87 -3.65 0.24
N ILE A 43 1.79 -2.71 0.02
CA ILE A 43 2.53 -2.00 1.05
C ILE A 43 1.91 -0.62 1.21
N VAL A 44 1.14 -0.44 2.29
CA VAL A 44 0.51 0.83 2.62
C VAL A 44 1.41 1.62 3.54
N ASN A 45 1.77 2.83 3.16
CA ASN A 45 2.51 3.73 4.03
C ASN A 45 2.02 5.18 3.95
N THR A 46 2.60 6.05 4.77
CA THR A 46 2.21 7.46 4.91
C THR A 46 3.43 8.37 4.76
N TRP A 47 4.41 7.96 3.94
CA TRP A 47 5.60 8.77 3.67
C TRP A 47 5.22 10.13 3.09
N GLN A 48 5.87 11.16 3.60
CA GLN A 48 5.74 12.54 3.14
C GLN A 48 6.97 13.34 3.54
N GLU A 49 7.27 14.37 2.77
CA GLU A 49 8.44 15.25 2.99
C GLU A 49 8.15 16.37 4.01
N ALA A 50 6.88 16.73 4.20
CA ALA A 50 6.47 17.83 5.07
C ALA A 50 6.43 17.48 6.57
N THR A 51 6.64 16.22 6.94
CA THR A 51 6.50 15.74 8.32
C THR A 51 7.70 14.92 8.75
N LEU A 52 8.40 15.42 9.78
CA LEU A 52 9.59 14.78 10.35
C LEU A 52 9.36 13.32 10.76
N GLY A 53 8.21 13.03 11.38
CA GLY A 53 7.86 11.67 11.83
C GLY A 53 7.60 10.67 10.71
N HIS A 54 7.47 11.11 9.45
CA HIS A 54 7.06 10.27 8.32
C HIS A 54 8.12 10.22 7.21
N MET A 55 9.11 11.14 7.21
CA MET A 55 10.13 11.19 6.16
C MET A 55 10.93 9.90 6.00
N HIS A 56 11.18 9.18 7.10
CA HIS A 56 11.95 7.93 7.08
C HIS A 56 11.18 6.73 6.53
N LEU A 57 9.85 6.83 6.40
CA LEU A 57 9.01 5.71 5.96
C LEU A 57 9.32 5.25 4.53
N ARG A 58 9.95 6.09 3.69
CA ARG A 58 10.41 5.69 2.35
C ARG A 58 11.49 4.61 2.43
N GLN A 59 12.47 4.78 3.32
CA GLN A 59 13.55 3.81 3.53
C GLN A 59 13.00 2.50 4.11
N VAL A 60 12.02 2.61 5.00
CA VAL A 60 11.31 1.45 5.55
C VAL A 60 10.54 0.72 4.45
N ALA A 61 9.81 1.44 3.60
CA ALA A 61 9.09 0.85 2.47
C ALA A 61 10.03 0.15 1.49
N ASP A 62 11.20 0.72 1.19
CA ASP A 62 12.23 0.09 0.36
C ASP A 62 12.74 -1.22 0.96
N ALA A 63 13.01 -1.25 2.27
CA ALA A 63 13.40 -2.47 2.97
C ALA A 63 12.29 -3.54 2.97
N VAL A 64 11.03 -3.13 3.16
CA VAL A 64 9.87 -4.04 3.10
C VAL A 64 9.69 -4.60 1.71
N LYS A 65 9.80 -3.78 0.65
CA LYS A 65 9.75 -4.24 -0.75
C LYS A 65 10.80 -5.32 -1.02
N ALA A 66 12.04 -5.10 -0.57
CA ALA A 66 13.10 -6.11 -0.69
C ALA A 66 12.74 -7.41 0.05
N GLY A 67 12.18 -7.31 1.27
CA GLY A 67 11.70 -8.47 2.02
C GLY A 67 10.58 -9.24 1.33
N VAL A 68 9.62 -8.54 0.71
CA VAL A 68 8.54 -9.16 -0.08
C VAL A 68 9.10 -9.94 -1.27
N TYR A 69 10.06 -9.34 -1.99
CA TYR A 69 10.73 -10.01 -3.10
C TYR A 69 11.48 -11.26 -2.64
N LEU A 70 12.23 -11.18 -1.54
CA LEU A 70 12.92 -12.33 -0.95
C LEU A 70 11.96 -13.43 -0.50
N GLY A 71 10.76 -13.05 -0.04
CA GLY A 71 9.68 -13.96 0.33
C GLY A 71 8.91 -14.57 -0.87
N GLY A 72 9.30 -14.26 -2.10
CA GLY A 72 8.64 -14.76 -3.31
C GLY A 72 7.31 -14.07 -3.63
N GLY A 73 7.03 -12.92 -3.03
CA GLY A 73 5.91 -12.06 -3.41
C GLY A 73 6.32 -10.95 -4.37
N THR A 74 5.32 -10.20 -4.85
CA THR A 74 5.52 -9.01 -5.68
C THR A 74 4.96 -7.80 -4.93
N PRO A 75 5.79 -6.82 -4.52
CA PRO A 75 5.34 -5.69 -3.75
C PRO A 75 4.68 -4.63 -4.63
N ILE A 76 3.57 -4.06 -4.15
CA ILE A 76 2.93 -2.88 -4.72
C ILE A 76 2.79 -1.85 -3.61
N GLU A 77 3.57 -0.78 -3.69
CA GLU A 77 3.54 0.32 -2.72
C GLU A 77 2.50 1.37 -3.12
N PHE A 78 1.67 1.79 -2.16
CA PHE A 78 0.84 2.97 -2.31
C PHE A 78 0.75 3.76 -1.00
N ASN A 79 0.54 5.06 -1.15
CA ASN A 79 0.60 6.01 -0.05
C ASN A 79 -0.79 6.52 0.33
N LEU A 80 -0.98 6.75 1.63
CA LEU A 80 -2.11 7.47 2.21
C LEU A 80 -1.60 8.74 2.92
N MET A 81 -2.48 9.73 3.06
CA MET A 81 -2.15 10.91 3.87
C MET A 81 -2.08 10.52 5.36
N GLY A 82 -1.06 11.00 6.06
CA GLY A 82 -0.91 10.82 7.50
C GLY A 82 -0.60 12.15 8.18
N PRO A 83 -1.56 12.84 8.80
CA PRO A 83 -1.28 14.12 9.44
C PRO A 83 -0.35 13.93 10.65
N CYS A 84 0.67 14.79 10.76
CA CYS A 84 1.51 14.82 11.95
C CYS A 84 0.89 15.68 13.03
N THR A 85 0.75 15.15 14.24
CA THR A 85 0.34 15.95 15.41
C THR A 85 1.26 17.15 15.63
N GLY A 86 2.57 17.00 15.39
CA GLY A 86 3.52 18.11 15.53
C GLY A 86 3.25 19.29 14.58
N TYR A 87 2.62 19.06 13.42
CA TYR A 87 2.23 20.12 12.50
C TYR A 87 1.01 20.92 13.03
N SER A 88 0.10 20.23 13.71
CA SER A 88 -1.09 20.84 14.32
C SER A 88 -0.78 21.60 15.61
N GLU A 89 0.33 21.28 16.28
CA GLU A 89 0.75 21.94 17.51
C GLU A 89 1.61 23.20 17.27
N ALA A 90 2.23 23.32 16.09
CA ALA A 90 3.08 24.46 15.73
C ALA A 90 2.31 25.77 15.44
N THR A 91 0.98 25.73 15.39
CA THR A 91 0.11 26.89 15.09
C THR A 91 -0.51 27.54 16.34
N ARG A 92 0.12 27.35 17.52
CA ARG A 92 -0.24 28.07 18.75
C ARG A 92 0.86 29.03 19.20
#